data_AF-A0A832Z7B8-F1
#
_entry.id   AF-A0A832Z7B8-F1
#
_cell.length_a   1.000
_cell.length_b   1.000
_cell.length_c   1.000
_cell.angle_alpha   90.00
_cell.angle_beta   90.00
_cell.angle_gamma   90.00
#
_symmetry.space_group_name_H-M   'P 1'
#
loop_
_entity.id
_entity.type
_entity.pdbx_description
1 polymer ?
#
loop_
_entity_poly.entity_id
_entity_poly.type
_entity_poly.pdbx_seq_one_letter_code
_entity_poly.pdbx_strand_id
1 'polypeptide(L)'
;MQVYASLRENLDSFALDELVRLSAYANSMDLGVGDYRPPKPAEVVEMAQRVPAVGVGEAVKALKSARNIVFILDNAGEVVFDRLLADKLRLMGKSVYAIVKSGSFQNDETVAELDYSRLRESFDNVVGSGTDAASLFLEEASREALELVSEADLVVAKGMANYEYLSENVDRLGKPTLFLLVAKCEPIAKVLGVERRTIVAKLVVPSKPCGMAGG
;
A
#
# COMPACT_ATOMS: atom_id res chain seq x y z
N MET A 1 7.71 15.01 -5.60
CA MET A 1 7.97 15.91 -4.43
C MET A 1 7.01 17.11 -4.19
N GLN A 2 6.72 18.03 -5.13
CA GLN A 2 5.89 19.23 -4.85
C GLN A 2 4.44 18.88 -4.41
N VAL A 3 3.89 17.80 -4.97
CA VAL A 3 2.57 17.26 -4.62
C VAL A 3 2.51 16.83 -3.15
N TYR A 4 3.51 16.06 -2.70
CA TYR A 4 3.61 15.61 -1.32
C TYR A 4 3.65 16.78 -0.34
N ALA A 5 4.56 17.73 -0.56
CA ALA A 5 4.74 18.87 0.34
C ALA A 5 3.45 19.69 0.49
N SER A 6 2.78 19.99 -0.63
CA SER A 6 1.50 20.73 -0.62
C SER A 6 0.38 20.01 0.12
N LEU A 7 0.26 18.69 -0.03
CA LEU A 7 -0.76 17.90 0.68
C LEU A 7 -0.39 17.70 2.15
N ARG A 8 0.90 17.57 2.46
CA ARG A 8 1.40 17.31 3.82
C ARG A 8 1.16 18.47 4.77
N GLU A 9 1.20 19.72 4.27
CA GLU A 9 0.84 20.93 5.02
C GLU A 9 -0.59 20.87 5.60
N ASN A 10 -1.48 20.13 4.94
CA ASN A 10 -2.87 19.98 5.33
C ASN A 10 -3.19 18.55 5.83
N LEU A 11 -2.18 17.76 6.21
CA LEU A 11 -2.40 16.35 6.59
C LEU A 11 -3.42 16.18 7.74
N ASP A 12 -3.48 17.15 8.65
CA ASP A 12 -4.42 17.11 9.78
C ASP A 12 -5.88 17.27 9.36
N SER A 13 -6.16 17.97 8.25
CA SER A 13 -7.52 18.14 7.75
C SER A 13 -8.05 16.92 7.02
N PHE A 14 -7.16 16.05 6.50
CA PHE A 14 -7.59 14.81 5.85
C PHE A 14 -8.14 13.81 6.87
N ALA A 15 -9.34 13.32 6.58
CA ALA A 15 -9.89 12.16 7.24
C ALA A 15 -9.18 10.88 6.76
N LEU A 16 -9.18 9.84 7.61
CA LEU A 16 -8.42 8.62 7.31
C LEU A 16 -9.01 7.85 6.12
N ASP A 17 -10.32 7.91 5.92
CA ASP A 17 -11.01 7.36 4.74
C ASP A 17 -10.55 8.03 3.45
N GLU A 18 -10.36 9.36 3.45
CA GLU A 18 -9.83 10.09 2.30
C GLU A 18 -8.43 9.63 1.92
N LEU A 19 -7.55 9.44 2.91
CA LEU A 19 -6.18 8.96 2.68
C LEU A 19 -6.14 7.50 2.24
N VAL A 20 -7.05 6.65 2.73
CA VAL A 20 -7.21 5.27 2.23
C VAL A 20 -7.62 5.27 0.76
N ARG A 21 -8.60 6.10 0.38
CA ARG A 21 -9.04 6.24 -1.01
C ARG A 21 -7.91 6.74 -1.91
N LEU A 22 -7.20 7.78 -1.48
CA LEU A 22 -6.04 8.34 -2.18
C LEU A 22 -4.93 7.30 -2.38
N SER A 23 -4.57 6.59 -1.31
CA SER A 23 -3.56 5.53 -1.33
C SER A 23 -3.94 4.42 -2.32
N ALA A 24 -5.20 3.98 -2.35
CA ALA A 24 -5.67 2.97 -3.29
C ALA A 24 -5.74 3.51 -4.74
N TYR A 25 -6.21 4.75 -4.91
CA TYR A 25 -6.39 5.39 -6.22
C TYR A 25 -5.07 5.69 -6.92
N ALA A 26 -4.01 6.02 -6.18
CA ALA A 26 -2.68 6.30 -6.73
C ALA A 26 -2.18 5.16 -7.64
N ASN A 27 -2.46 3.90 -7.26
CA ASN A 27 -2.14 2.71 -8.04
C ASN A 27 -2.91 2.61 -9.37
N SER A 28 -3.91 3.46 -9.60
CA SER A 28 -4.66 3.56 -10.85
C SER A 28 -4.11 4.58 -11.85
N MET A 29 -3.26 5.49 -11.39
CA MET A 29 -2.72 6.55 -12.20
C MET A 29 -1.49 6.00 -12.93
N ASP A 30 -1.66 5.56 -14.17
CA ASP A 30 -0.54 5.22 -15.06
C ASP A 30 0.21 6.52 -15.42
N LEU A 31 0.99 7.06 -14.47
CA LEU A 31 1.73 8.33 -14.57
C LEU A 31 2.89 8.30 -15.58
N GLY A 32 3.01 7.23 -16.37
CA GLY A 32 4.14 6.97 -17.27
C GLY A 32 3.79 6.77 -18.75
N VAL A 33 2.55 7.05 -19.20
CA VAL A 33 2.14 6.84 -20.60
C VAL A 33 1.86 8.18 -21.31
N GLY A 34 2.77 8.61 -22.19
CA GLY A 34 2.56 9.71 -23.17
C GLY A 34 2.74 11.14 -22.64
N ASP A 35 2.14 12.12 -23.32
CA ASP A 35 2.13 13.58 -23.01
C ASP A 35 1.33 13.94 -21.74
N TYR A 36 1.19 13.01 -20.79
CA TYR A 36 0.38 13.19 -19.59
C TYR A 36 0.99 14.22 -18.65
N ARG A 37 0.36 15.39 -18.53
CA ARG A 37 0.68 16.34 -17.47
C ARG A 37 0.10 15.82 -16.16
N PRO A 38 0.91 15.56 -15.11
CA PRO A 38 0.38 15.14 -13.84
C PRO A 38 -0.58 16.22 -13.30
N PRO A 39 -1.82 15.84 -12.90
CA PRO A 39 -2.82 16.78 -12.38
C PRO A 39 -2.33 17.45 -11.10
N LYS A 40 -2.94 18.58 -10.75
CA LYS A 40 -2.61 19.26 -9.49
C LYS A 40 -2.96 18.37 -8.29
N PRO A 41 -2.28 18.52 -7.14
CA PRO A 41 -2.55 17.70 -5.96
C PRO A 41 -4.02 17.65 -5.55
N ALA A 42 -4.68 18.82 -5.52
CA ALA A 42 -6.10 18.94 -5.18
C ALA A 42 -7.03 18.23 -6.19
N GLU A 43 -6.67 18.22 -7.47
CA GLU A 43 -7.43 17.51 -8.51
C GLU A 43 -7.34 16.00 -8.30
N VAL A 44 -6.17 15.47 -7.92
CA VAL A 44 -6.02 14.04 -7.60
C VAL A 44 -6.89 13.64 -6.41
N VAL A 45 -6.91 14.46 -5.37
CA VAL A 45 -7.80 14.26 -4.21
C VAL A 45 -9.25 14.19 -4.67
N GLU A 46 -9.70 15.19 -5.42
CA GLU A 46 -11.08 15.26 -5.90
C GLU A 46 -11.44 14.07 -6.80
N MET A 47 -10.54 13.68 -7.70
CA MET A 47 -10.72 12.51 -8.57
C MET A 47 -10.87 11.22 -7.76
N ALA A 48 -9.98 10.98 -6.79
CA ALA A 48 -10.08 9.83 -5.90
C ALA A 48 -11.41 9.84 -5.12
N GLN A 49 -11.89 11.02 -4.73
CA GLN A 49 -13.16 11.16 -4.01
C GLN A 49 -14.40 10.90 -4.89
N ARG A 50 -14.31 11.05 -6.21
CA ARG A 50 -15.40 10.80 -7.15
C ARG A 50 -15.51 9.35 -7.61
N VAL A 51 -14.42 8.58 -7.46
CA VAL A 51 -14.38 7.17 -7.88
C VAL A 51 -15.17 6.30 -6.90
N PRO A 52 -16.09 5.41 -7.38
CA PRO A 52 -16.78 4.47 -6.51
C PRO A 52 -15.79 3.70 -5.64
N ALA A 53 -16.12 3.53 -4.36
CA ALA A 53 -15.25 2.86 -3.40
C ALA A 53 -16.04 1.89 -2.52
N VAL A 54 -15.46 0.72 -2.26
CA VAL A 54 -16.01 -0.28 -1.35
C VAL A 54 -15.01 -0.64 -0.26
N GLY A 55 -15.50 -0.97 0.94
CA GLY A 55 -14.68 -1.48 2.04
C GLY A 55 -13.83 -0.43 2.79
N VAL A 56 -13.96 0.86 2.46
CA VAL A 56 -13.15 1.93 3.07
C VAL A 56 -13.43 2.05 4.58
N GLY A 57 -14.68 1.84 5.01
CA GLY A 57 -15.05 1.87 6.42
C GLY A 57 -14.37 0.74 7.23
N GLU A 58 -14.36 -0.48 6.69
CA GLU A 58 -13.66 -1.63 7.26
C GLU A 58 -12.15 -1.39 7.32
N ALA A 59 -11.57 -0.82 6.25
CA ALA A 59 -10.17 -0.45 6.19
C ALA A 59 -9.78 0.54 7.29
N VAL A 60 -10.56 1.60 7.48
CA VAL A 60 -10.36 2.59 8.55
C VAL A 60 -10.42 1.94 9.93
N LYS A 61 -11.37 1.02 10.17
CA LYS A 61 -11.47 0.29 11.44
C LYS A 61 -10.24 -0.59 11.68
N ALA A 62 -9.77 -1.32 10.66
CA ALA A 62 -8.58 -2.17 10.74
C ALA A 62 -7.33 -1.34 11.04
N LEU A 63 -7.12 -0.26 10.28
CA LEU A 63 -5.99 0.66 10.47
C LEU A 63 -6.00 1.30 11.86
N LYS A 64 -7.16 1.70 12.38
CA LYS A 64 -7.29 2.25 13.74
C LYS A 64 -6.92 1.23 14.83
N SER A 65 -7.23 -0.05 14.61
CA SER A 65 -7.03 -1.11 15.61
C SER A 65 -5.59 -1.64 15.65
N ALA A 66 -4.88 -1.62 14.52
CA ALA A 66 -3.49 -2.09 14.43
C ALA A 66 -2.50 -1.08 15.03
N ARG A 67 -1.42 -1.57 15.67
CA ARG A 67 -0.28 -0.75 16.15
C ARG A 67 0.90 -0.85 15.21
N ASN A 68 1.28 -2.07 14.81
CA ASN A 68 2.35 -2.35 13.87
C ASN A 68 1.76 -2.62 12.48
N ILE A 69 2.03 -1.73 11.52
CA ILE A 69 1.46 -1.81 10.17
C ILE A 69 2.58 -1.93 9.15
N VAL A 70 2.52 -2.96 8.31
CA VAL A 70 3.51 -3.20 7.24
C VAL A 70 2.86 -2.98 5.89
N PHE A 71 3.40 -2.05 5.12
CA PHE A 71 2.98 -1.77 3.76
C PHE A 71 3.81 -2.59 2.78
N ILE A 72 3.15 -3.35 1.91
CA ILE A 72 3.79 -3.95 0.73
C ILE A 72 3.44 -3.04 -0.45
N LEU A 73 4.42 -2.25 -0.89
CA LEU A 73 4.25 -1.23 -1.92
C LEU A 73 4.43 -1.82 -3.32
N ASP A 74 3.73 -1.28 -4.32
CA ASP A 74 3.76 -1.80 -5.70
C ASP A 74 4.75 -1.00 -6.59
N ASN A 75 4.54 0.32 -6.76
CA ASN A 75 5.32 1.14 -7.70
C ASN A 75 5.93 2.42 -7.09
N ALA A 76 7.06 2.84 -7.66
CA ALA A 76 7.89 3.97 -7.25
C ALA A 76 7.21 5.36 -7.27
N GLY A 77 6.51 5.67 -8.36
CA GLY A 77 5.87 6.98 -8.56
C GLY A 77 4.63 7.20 -7.70
N GLU A 78 4.09 6.13 -7.10
CA GLU A 78 2.81 6.11 -6.38
C GLU A 78 2.98 6.34 -4.87
N VAL A 79 4.23 6.26 -4.41
CA VAL A 79 4.67 6.37 -3.02
C VAL A 79 4.19 7.65 -2.33
N VAL A 80 3.95 8.74 -3.06
CA VAL A 80 3.53 10.04 -2.50
C VAL A 80 2.29 9.91 -1.61
N PHE A 81 1.25 9.21 -2.07
CA PHE A 81 0.00 9.08 -1.32
C PHE A 81 0.09 8.05 -0.21
N ASP A 82 0.92 7.02 -0.40
CA ASP A 82 1.21 6.02 0.63
C ASP A 82 1.97 6.63 1.80
N ARG A 83 2.88 7.57 1.52
CA ARG A 83 3.56 8.35 2.55
C ARG A 83 2.61 9.23 3.35
N LEU A 84 1.61 9.86 2.72
CA LEU A 84 0.62 10.66 3.45
C LEU A 84 -0.21 9.78 4.41
N LEU A 85 -0.62 8.60 3.95
CA LEU A 85 -1.31 7.64 4.81
C LEU A 85 -0.40 7.16 5.96
N ALA A 86 0.87 6.82 5.66
CA ALA A 86 1.84 6.43 6.68
C ALA A 86 2.10 7.53 7.72
N ASP A 87 2.30 8.78 7.29
CA ASP A 87 2.47 9.94 8.17
C ASP A 87 1.25 10.13 9.08
N LYS A 88 0.03 10.00 8.53
CA LYS A 88 -1.19 10.12 9.35
C LYS A 88 -1.27 9.02 10.40
N LEU A 89 -0.92 7.79 10.04
CA LEU A 89 -0.89 6.65 10.96
C LEU A 89 0.15 6.85 12.07
N ARG A 90 1.34 7.39 11.74
CA ARG A 90 2.38 7.72 12.72
C ARG A 90 1.94 8.85 13.67
N LEU A 91 1.28 9.88 13.16
CA LEU A 91 0.66 10.93 13.99
C LEU A 91 -0.41 10.36 14.95
N MET A 92 -1.03 9.24 14.59
CA MET A 92 -1.95 8.49 15.45
C MET A 92 -1.22 7.52 16.42
N GLY A 93 0.11 7.58 16.52
CA GLY A 93 0.92 6.76 17.44
C GLY A 93 1.19 5.33 16.96
N LYS A 94 1.12 5.07 15.66
CA LYS A 94 1.35 3.74 15.06
C LYS A 94 2.78 3.60 14.55
N SER A 95 3.29 2.38 14.55
CA SER A 95 4.55 2.03 13.90
C SER A 95 4.25 1.55 12.48
N VAL A 96 4.89 2.16 11.49
CA VAL A 96 4.58 1.94 10.08
C VAL A 96 5.85 1.61 9.31
N TYR A 97 5.85 0.47 8.64
CA TYR A 97 7.00 -0.04 7.90
C TYR A 97 6.65 -0.30 6.43
N ALA A 98 7.65 -0.34 5.57
CA ALA A 98 7.45 -0.62 4.14
C ALA A 98 8.34 -1.73 3.62
N ILE A 99 7.79 -2.54 2.73
CA ILE A 99 8.47 -3.51 1.89
C ILE A 99 8.35 -3.02 0.45
N VAL A 100 9.49 -2.91 -0.24
CA VAL A 100 9.59 -2.48 -1.64
C VAL A 100 10.29 -3.55 -2.47
N LYS A 101 10.08 -3.57 -3.79
CA LYS A 101 10.79 -4.47 -4.71
C LYS A 101 12.30 -4.20 -4.67
N SER A 102 13.12 -5.23 -4.52
CA SER A 102 14.58 -5.08 -4.47
C SER A 102 15.17 -4.51 -5.76
N GLY A 103 14.58 -4.78 -6.94
CA GLY A 103 15.00 -4.14 -8.20
C GLY A 103 14.84 -2.61 -8.21
N SER A 104 13.97 -2.06 -7.35
CA SER A 104 13.88 -0.61 -7.09
C SER A 104 14.89 -0.11 -6.04
N PHE A 105 15.74 -1.00 -5.52
CA PHE A 105 16.65 -0.76 -4.40
C PHE A 105 18.07 -1.32 -4.66
N GLN A 106 18.34 -1.95 -5.81
CA GLN A 106 19.66 -2.51 -6.11
C GLN A 106 20.69 -1.40 -6.33
N ASN A 107 21.86 -1.63 -5.73
CA ASN A 107 22.95 -0.68 -5.54
C ASN A 107 23.64 -0.26 -6.86
N ASP A 108 24.20 0.96 -6.87
CA ASP A 108 25.14 1.53 -7.84
C ASP A 108 24.64 2.10 -9.17
N GLU A 109 23.42 2.64 -9.22
CA GLU A 109 23.07 3.64 -10.24
C GLU A 109 22.62 4.97 -9.60
N THR A 110 23.54 5.93 -9.65
CA THR A 110 23.35 7.40 -9.60
C THR A 110 22.30 7.96 -8.63
N VAL A 111 22.83 8.62 -7.60
CA VAL A 111 22.21 9.51 -6.60
C VAL A 111 21.42 10.71 -7.20
N ALA A 112 21.03 10.71 -8.48
CA ALA A 112 20.54 11.91 -9.17
C ALA A 112 19.04 12.01 -9.44
N GLU A 113 18.23 10.94 -9.42
CA GLU A 113 16.80 11.06 -9.80
C GLU A 113 15.81 10.41 -8.80
N LEU A 114 15.76 11.02 -7.61
CA LEU A 114 14.52 11.57 -7.02
C LEU A 114 13.29 10.62 -6.86
N ASP A 115 13.11 9.97 -5.70
CA ASP A 115 11.89 10.03 -4.84
C ASP A 115 11.82 8.89 -3.79
N TYR A 116 12.56 7.78 -3.96
CA TYR A 116 12.50 6.65 -3.01
C TYR A 116 13.16 6.91 -1.65
N SER A 117 14.19 7.77 -1.58
CA SER A 117 14.91 8.07 -0.33
C SER A 117 14.04 8.73 0.74
N ARG A 118 12.93 9.36 0.33
CA ARG A 118 12.01 10.01 1.26
C ARG A 118 10.95 9.08 1.85
N LEU A 119 10.87 7.82 1.42
CA LEU A 119 10.08 6.81 2.14
C LEU A 119 10.52 6.73 3.61
N ARG A 120 11.83 6.78 3.86
CA ARG A 120 12.40 6.72 5.21
C ARG A 120 12.02 7.93 6.10
N GLU A 121 11.49 9.01 5.51
CA GLU A 121 10.94 10.12 6.29
C GLU A 121 9.56 9.76 6.87
N SER A 122 8.81 8.93 6.15
CA SER A 122 7.40 8.59 6.44
C SER A 122 7.21 7.21 7.05
N PHE A 123 8.16 6.30 6.85
CA PHE A 123 8.15 4.93 7.37
C PHE A 123 9.29 4.74 8.36
N ASP A 124 9.03 4.03 9.46
CA ASP A 124 10.00 3.78 10.53
C ASP A 124 11.11 2.81 10.08
N ASN A 125 10.80 1.93 9.13
CA ASN A 125 11.79 1.13 8.41
C ASN A 125 11.31 0.82 6.99
N VAL A 126 12.25 0.68 6.07
CA VAL A 126 12.00 0.31 4.67
C VAL A 126 12.97 -0.80 4.29
N VAL A 127 12.44 -1.96 3.91
CA VAL A 127 13.23 -3.13 3.53
C VAL A 127 12.91 -3.56 2.10
N GLY A 128 13.90 -4.16 1.42
CA GLY A 128 13.69 -4.78 0.12
C GLY A 128 13.05 -6.15 0.27
N SER A 129 12.15 -6.51 -0.64
CA SER A 129 11.49 -7.82 -0.70
C SER A 129 12.44 -8.97 -1.02
N GLY A 130 13.68 -8.70 -1.43
CA GLY A 130 14.64 -9.72 -1.90
C GLY A 130 14.58 -10.00 -3.40
N THR A 131 13.51 -9.56 -4.07
CA THR A 131 13.21 -9.86 -5.49
C THR A 131 12.62 -8.64 -6.20
N ASP A 132 12.67 -8.60 -7.53
CA ASP A 132 11.98 -7.62 -8.38
C ASP A 132 10.58 -8.09 -8.83
N ALA A 133 10.11 -9.20 -8.29
CA ALA A 133 8.79 -9.77 -8.53
C ALA A 133 7.62 -8.78 -8.35
N ALA A 134 6.53 -9.03 -9.06
CA ALA A 134 5.32 -8.20 -9.04
C ALA A 134 4.56 -8.22 -7.71
N SER A 135 4.80 -9.23 -6.86
CA SER A 135 4.20 -9.39 -5.53
C SER A 135 5.26 -9.85 -4.54
N LEU A 136 4.94 -9.81 -3.24
CA LEU A 136 5.73 -10.50 -2.21
C LEU A 136 5.48 -12.02 -2.27
N PHE A 137 6.20 -12.73 -3.14
CA PHE A 137 6.17 -14.19 -3.18
C PHE A 137 6.90 -14.76 -1.95
N LEU A 138 6.18 -15.49 -1.10
CA LEU A 138 6.67 -15.89 0.23
C LEU A 138 7.89 -16.82 0.17
N GLU A 139 8.03 -17.55 -0.93
CA GLU A 139 9.14 -18.47 -1.19
C GLU A 139 10.42 -17.77 -1.64
N GLU A 140 10.29 -16.55 -2.18
CA GLU A 140 11.38 -15.74 -2.73
C GLU A 140 11.70 -14.53 -1.85
N ALA A 141 10.83 -14.21 -0.91
CA ALA A 141 10.94 -13.05 -0.05
C ALA A 141 12.20 -13.12 0.82
N SER A 142 12.87 -11.97 0.98
CA SER A 142 13.98 -11.81 1.88
C SER A 142 13.57 -12.15 3.32
N ARG A 143 14.53 -12.64 4.09
CA ARG A 143 14.32 -12.94 5.49
C ARG A 143 13.85 -11.70 6.26
N GLU A 144 14.44 -10.55 5.96
CA GLU A 144 14.09 -9.27 6.59
C GLU A 144 12.65 -8.85 6.29
N ALA A 145 12.16 -9.07 5.06
CA ALA A 145 10.77 -8.79 4.70
C ALA A 145 9.79 -9.72 5.43
N LEU A 146 10.11 -11.01 5.52
CA LEU A 146 9.28 -12.00 6.22
C LEU A 146 9.24 -11.76 7.74
N GLU A 147 10.38 -11.40 8.35
CA GLU A 147 10.45 -11.01 9.77
C GLU A 147 9.63 -9.74 10.05
N LEU A 148 9.67 -8.76 9.14
CA LEU A 148 8.86 -7.56 9.28
C LEU A 148 7.35 -7.88 9.24
N VAL A 149 6.93 -8.75 8.31
CA VAL A 149 5.55 -9.23 8.23
C VAL A 149 5.15 -10.01 9.49
N SER A 150 6.02 -10.86 10.05
CA SER A 150 5.69 -11.67 11.22
C SER A 150 5.39 -10.83 12.47
N GLU A 151 5.93 -9.62 12.56
CA GLU A 151 5.67 -8.68 13.66
C GLU A 151 4.48 -7.73 13.41
N ALA A 152 3.85 -7.80 12.23
CA ALA A 152 2.72 -6.96 11.88
C ALA A 152 1.44 -7.34 12.65
N ASP A 153 0.67 -6.33 13.06
CA ASP A 153 -0.74 -6.51 13.44
C ASP A 153 -1.64 -6.49 12.19
N LEU A 154 -1.22 -5.76 11.16
CA LEU A 154 -1.91 -5.61 9.88
C LEU A 154 -0.91 -5.42 8.74
N VAL A 155 -1.09 -6.18 7.67
CA VAL A 155 -0.40 -5.94 6.40
C VAL A 155 -1.29 -5.09 5.50
N VAL A 156 -0.75 -4.06 4.87
CA VAL A 156 -1.40 -3.26 3.84
C VAL A 156 -0.76 -3.59 2.49
N ALA A 157 -1.44 -4.38 1.68
CA ALA A 157 -0.95 -4.83 0.38
C ALA A 157 -1.51 -3.93 -0.73
N LYS A 158 -0.61 -3.27 -1.48
CA LYS A 158 -0.99 -2.32 -2.53
C LYS A 158 -1.02 -2.98 -3.90
N GLY A 159 -2.03 -2.67 -4.69
CA GLY A 159 -2.10 -3.06 -6.10
C GLY A 159 -2.67 -4.45 -6.39
N MET A 160 -2.89 -4.73 -7.68
CA MET A 160 -3.58 -5.94 -8.14
C MET A 160 -2.70 -7.19 -8.02
N ALA A 161 -1.41 -7.09 -8.35
CA ALA A 161 -0.50 -8.23 -8.29
C ALA A 161 -0.37 -8.79 -6.86
N ASN A 162 -0.23 -7.89 -5.88
CA ASN A 162 -0.26 -8.28 -4.47
C ASN A 162 -1.61 -8.88 -4.07
N TYR A 163 -2.74 -8.33 -4.53
CA TYR A 163 -4.06 -8.94 -4.27
C TYR A 163 -4.16 -10.36 -4.83
N GLU A 164 -3.81 -10.56 -6.10
CA GLU A 164 -3.93 -11.85 -6.79
C GLU A 164 -3.18 -12.97 -6.08
N TYR A 165 -1.92 -12.72 -5.66
CA TYR A 165 -1.14 -13.74 -4.99
C TYR A 165 -1.46 -13.84 -3.49
N LEU A 166 -1.39 -12.73 -2.75
CA LEU A 166 -1.48 -12.79 -1.29
C LEU A 166 -2.89 -13.11 -0.81
N SER A 167 -3.95 -12.77 -1.55
CA SER A 167 -5.32 -13.10 -1.10
C SER A 167 -5.58 -14.61 -1.02
N GLU A 168 -4.93 -15.40 -1.89
CA GLU A 168 -4.96 -16.87 -1.87
C GLU A 168 -3.92 -17.46 -0.89
N ASN A 169 -3.01 -16.63 -0.36
CA ASN A 169 -1.92 -17.03 0.53
C ASN A 169 -1.98 -16.36 1.91
N VAL A 170 -3.10 -15.72 2.29
CA VAL A 170 -3.24 -15.03 3.59
C VAL A 170 -3.02 -15.99 4.76
N ASP A 171 -3.48 -17.23 4.65
CA ASP A 171 -3.26 -18.26 5.67
C ASP A 171 -1.78 -18.61 5.86
N ARG A 172 -0.98 -18.57 4.78
CA ARG A 172 0.47 -18.81 4.83
C ARG A 172 1.22 -17.58 5.32
N LEU A 173 0.77 -16.39 4.94
CA LEU A 173 1.27 -15.12 5.47
C LEU A 173 1.00 -15.00 6.97
N GLY A 174 -0.12 -15.58 7.45
CA GLY A 174 -0.48 -15.68 8.87
C GLY A 174 -0.94 -14.37 9.50
N LYS A 175 -1.20 -13.33 8.69
CA LYS A 175 -1.53 -11.97 9.17
C LYS A 175 -2.79 -11.44 8.50
N PRO A 176 -3.63 -10.67 9.22
CA PRO A 176 -4.69 -9.89 8.58
C PRO A 176 -4.09 -8.99 7.51
N THR A 177 -4.67 -9.01 6.31
CA THR A 177 -4.17 -8.26 5.16
C THR A 177 -5.27 -7.39 4.60
N LEU A 178 -5.03 -6.08 4.59
CA LEU A 178 -5.83 -5.08 3.93
C LEU A 178 -5.29 -4.85 2.52
N PHE A 179 -6.06 -5.21 1.52
CA PHE A 179 -5.75 -4.96 0.12
C PHE A 179 -6.31 -3.61 -0.32
N LEU A 180 -5.46 -2.73 -0.82
CA LEU A 180 -5.83 -1.42 -1.37
C LEU A 180 -5.47 -1.36 -2.86
N LEU A 181 -6.49 -1.33 -3.71
CA LEU A 181 -6.32 -1.37 -5.16
C LEU A 181 -7.47 -0.68 -5.89
N VAL A 182 -7.31 -0.54 -7.21
CA VAL A 182 -8.39 -0.21 -8.14
C VAL A 182 -8.57 -1.38 -9.09
N ALA A 183 -9.81 -1.84 -9.28
CA ALA A 183 -10.14 -2.92 -10.20
C ALA A 183 -10.01 -2.48 -11.67
N LYS A 184 -8.78 -2.47 -12.22
CA LYS A 184 -8.52 -1.96 -13.58
C LYS A 184 -9.05 -2.87 -14.69
N CYS A 185 -9.05 -4.18 -14.47
CA CYS A 185 -9.42 -5.20 -15.46
C CYS A 185 -10.70 -5.97 -15.07
N GLU A 186 -11.40 -6.49 -16.08
CA GLU A 186 -12.65 -7.22 -15.91
C GLU A 186 -12.52 -8.48 -15.04
N PRO A 187 -11.46 -9.31 -15.16
CA PRO A 187 -11.32 -10.49 -14.32
C PRO A 187 -11.26 -10.15 -12.82
N ILE A 188 -10.48 -9.14 -12.44
CA ILE A 188 -10.35 -8.71 -11.05
C ILE A 188 -11.64 -8.07 -10.55
N ALA A 189 -12.28 -7.23 -11.37
CA ALA A 189 -13.58 -6.63 -11.03
C ALA A 189 -14.64 -7.70 -10.74
N LYS A 190 -14.71 -8.75 -11.57
CA LYS A 190 -15.62 -9.89 -11.40
C LYS A 190 -15.33 -10.68 -10.13
N VAL A 191 -14.06 -11.00 -9.85
CA VAL A 191 -13.64 -11.70 -8.62
C VAL A 191 -13.99 -10.88 -7.37
N LEU A 192 -13.87 -9.55 -7.45
CA LEU A 192 -14.18 -8.63 -6.36
C LEU A 192 -15.68 -8.28 -6.25
N GLY A 193 -16.50 -8.65 -7.24
CA GLY A 193 -17.93 -8.32 -7.26
C GLY A 193 -18.20 -6.83 -7.41
N VAL A 194 -17.34 -6.09 -8.13
CA VAL A 194 -17.45 -4.64 -8.34
C VAL A 194 -17.37 -4.29 -9.81
N GLU A 195 -17.74 -3.07 -10.18
CA GLU A 195 -17.50 -2.54 -11.52
C GLU A 195 -16.02 -2.18 -11.74
N ARG A 196 -15.57 -2.20 -13.00
CA ARG A 196 -14.24 -1.71 -13.36
C ARG A 196 -14.04 -0.26 -12.91
N ARG A 197 -12.79 0.06 -12.56
CA ARG A 197 -12.35 1.36 -12.00
C ARG A 197 -12.94 1.69 -10.62
N THR A 198 -13.45 0.70 -9.89
CA THR A 198 -13.83 0.86 -8.48
C THR A 198 -12.58 0.77 -7.58
N ILE A 199 -12.47 1.67 -6.61
CA ILE A 199 -11.53 1.57 -5.49
C ILE A 199 -12.00 0.46 -4.55
N VAL A 200 -11.10 -0.46 -4.22
CA VAL A 200 -11.40 -1.58 -3.34
C VAL A 200 -10.44 -1.55 -2.16
N ALA A 201 -11.01 -1.54 -0.96
CA ALA A 201 -10.30 -1.75 0.29
C ALA A 201 -10.82 -3.04 0.94
N LYS A 202 -10.15 -4.17 0.70
CA LYS A 202 -10.63 -5.49 1.13
C LYS A 202 -9.76 -6.04 2.25
N LEU A 203 -10.35 -6.21 3.43
CA LEU A 203 -9.69 -6.90 4.55
C LEU A 203 -9.92 -8.41 4.43
N VAL A 204 -8.85 -9.19 4.49
CA VAL A 204 -8.89 -10.65 4.58
C VAL A 204 -8.15 -11.05 5.84
N VAL A 205 -8.76 -11.93 6.63
CA VAL A 205 -8.21 -12.41 7.90
C VAL A 205 -7.87 -13.89 7.75
N PRO A 206 -6.70 -14.37 8.21
CA PRO A 206 -6.35 -15.78 8.12
C PRO A 206 -7.31 -16.65 8.93
N SER A 207 -7.62 -17.82 8.40
CA SER A 207 -8.50 -18.86 8.95
C SER A 207 -7.98 -19.41 10.28
N LYS A 208 -6.66 -19.33 10.52
CA LYS A 208 -6.00 -19.74 11.76
C LYS A 208 -5.09 -18.60 12.24
N PRO A 209 -5.18 -18.17 13.51
CA PRO A 209 -4.24 -17.22 14.06
C PRO A 209 -2.82 -17.81 14.02
N CYS A 210 -1.85 -17.01 13.60
CA CYS A 210 -0.43 -17.36 13.67
C CYS A 210 -0.06 -17.59 15.14
N GLY A 211 0.11 -18.86 15.54
CA GLY A 211 0.45 -19.23 16.91
C GLY A 211 -0.37 -20.35 17.54
N MET A 212 -0.56 -21.47 16.83
CA MET A 212 -0.58 -22.77 17.51
C MET A 212 0.41 -23.67 16.80
N ALA A 213 1.67 -23.57 17.21
CA ALA A 213 2.60 -24.67 17.04
C ALA A 213 1.94 -25.90 17.70
N GLY A 214 1.68 -26.94 16.91
CA GLY A 214 1.18 -28.20 17.43
C GLY A 214 2.16 -28.71 18.49
N GLY A 215 1.63 -28.91 19.71
CA GLY A 215 2.27 -29.75 20.72
C GLY A 215 2.18 -31.22 20.35
#